data_AF-A0A5F2HV11-F1
#
_entry.id   AF-A0A5F2HV11-F1
#
_cell.length_a   1.000
_cell.length_b   1.000
_cell.length_c   1.000
_cell.angle_alpha   90.00
_cell.angle_beta   90.00
_cell.angle_gamma   90.00
#
_symmetry.space_group_name_H-M   'P 1'
#
loop_
_entity.id
_entity.type
_entity.pdbx_description
1 polymer ?
#
loop_
_entity_poly.entity_id
_entity_poly.type
_entity_poly.pdbx_seq_one_letter_code
_entity_poly.pdbx_strand_id
1 'polypeptide(L)'
;FAAGFARACEEVVSLDGKALRRAYEKGLAASPPLTVSAFAAETRLCLAAVSPDDGDNEVEAALKVIELIDLTGRMVTADALHCHKRMAKAITDGGGNYLLA
;
A
#
# COMPACT_ATOMS: atom_id res chain seq x y z
N PHE A 1 17.52 12.70 -6.95
CA PHE A 1 16.25 12.35 -7.61
C PHE A 1 15.14 12.14 -6.58
N ALA A 2 15.17 11.08 -5.75
CA ALA A 2 14.13 10.81 -4.74
C ALA A 2 13.89 11.94 -3.70
N ALA A 3 14.95 12.57 -3.17
CA ALA A 3 14.80 13.65 -2.18
C ALA A 3 14.16 14.95 -2.71
N GLY A 4 14.24 15.19 -4.04
CA GLY A 4 13.57 16.34 -4.66
C GLY A 4 12.07 16.13 -4.82
N PHE A 5 11.64 14.86 -4.89
CA PHE A 5 10.26 14.45 -5.09
C PHE A 5 9.41 14.58 -3.83
N ALA A 6 9.97 14.16 -2.69
CA ALA A 6 9.41 14.39 -1.36
C ALA A 6 9.18 15.88 -1.06
N ARG A 7 10.02 16.78 -1.59
CA ARG A 7 9.83 18.23 -1.44
C ARG A 7 8.78 18.83 -2.37
N ALA A 8 8.44 18.15 -3.47
CA ALA A 8 7.45 18.64 -4.44
C ALA A 8 6.02 18.18 -4.10
N CYS A 9 5.87 17.13 -3.28
CA CYS A 9 4.60 16.57 -2.87
C CYS A 9 4.44 16.75 -1.36
N GLU A 10 3.40 17.46 -0.92
CA GLU A 10 3.18 17.74 0.51
C GLU A 10 3.13 16.48 1.40
N GLU A 11 2.72 15.34 0.85
CA GLU A 11 2.73 14.04 1.52
C GLU A 11 2.75 12.92 0.45
N VAL A 12 3.56 11.88 0.70
CA VAL A 12 3.67 10.69 -0.15
C VAL A 12 3.17 9.50 0.64
N VAL A 13 2.16 8.81 0.10
CA VAL A 13 1.59 7.59 0.68
C VAL A 13 2.19 6.38 -0.01
N SER A 14 2.92 5.54 0.72
CA SER A 14 3.44 4.28 0.21
C SER A 14 2.54 3.12 0.59
N LEU A 15 2.17 2.29 -0.39
CA LEU A 15 1.49 1.02 -0.22
C LEU A 15 2.50 -0.13 -0.28
N ASP A 16 2.53 -0.97 0.75
CA ASP A 16 3.49 -2.08 0.85
C ASP A 16 2.94 -3.23 1.67
N GLY A 17 3.15 -4.46 1.17
CA GLY A 17 2.86 -5.70 1.89
C GLY A 17 3.97 -6.09 2.86
N LYS A 18 3.60 -6.32 4.12
CA LYS A 18 4.47 -6.80 5.19
C LYS A 18 4.10 -8.20 5.62
N ALA A 19 5.02 -9.14 5.42
CA ALA A 19 4.96 -10.46 6.06
C ALA A 19 5.36 -10.36 7.54
N LEU A 20 4.51 -10.86 8.44
CA LEU A 20 4.76 -10.82 9.87
C LEU A 20 5.78 -11.89 10.27
N ARG A 21 6.99 -11.44 10.59
CA ARG A 21 8.09 -12.31 10.97
C ARG A 21 7.73 -13.17 12.18
N ARG A 22 7.84 -14.50 12.03
CA ARG A 22 7.57 -15.52 13.07
C ARG A 22 6.12 -15.55 13.57
N ALA A 23 5.17 -14.94 12.86
CA ALA A 23 3.75 -14.99 13.19
C ALA A 23 3.02 -16.13 12.48
N TYR A 24 3.70 -17.23 12.16
CA TYR A 24 3.10 -18.35 11.45
C TYR A 24 2.46 -19.35 12.41
N GLU A 25 1.43 -20.05 11.93
CA GLU A 25 0.87 -21.19 12.62
C GLU A 25 1.79 -22.42 12.52
N LYS A 26 1.71 -23.32 13.50
CA LYS A 26 2.55 -24.52 13.54
C LYS A 26 2.34 -25.36 12.28
N GLY A 27 3.43 -25.58 11.53
CA GLY A 27 3.40 -26.30 10.26
C GLY A 27 3.31 -25.41 9.02
N LEU A 28 3.10 -24.09 9.18
CA LEU A 28 2.97 -23.11 8.10
C LEU A 28 4.10 -22.07 8.10
N ALA A 29 5.33 -22.47 8.48
CA ALA A 29 6.47 -21.54 8.59
C ALA A 29 6.83 -20.81 7.27
N ALA A 30 6.47 -21.38 6.12
CA ALA A 30 6.67 -20.79 4.80
C ALA A 30 5.53 -19.84 4.37
N SER A 31 4.50 -19.67 5.20
CA SER A 31 3.30 -18.89 4.88
C SER A 31 2.88 -18.04 6.08
N PRO A 32 3.74 -17.10 6.53
CA PRO A 32 3.37 -16.17 7.59
C PRO A 32 2.22 -15.26 7.14
N PRO A 33 1.37 -14.78 8.06
CA PRO A 33 0.36 -13.77 7.76
C PRO A 33 0.99 -12.52 7.15
N LEU A 34 0.29 -11.92 6.20
CA LEU A 34 0.66 -10.65 5.56
C LEU A 34 -0.34 -9.56 5.92
N THR A 35 0.12 -8.31 5.94
CA THR A 35 -0.73 -7.13 6.01
C THR A 35 -0.24 -6.12 4.99
N VAL A 36 -1.16 -5.41 4.32
CA VAL A 36 -0.81 -4.29 3.45
C VAL A 36 -1.03 -3.00 4.21
N SER A 37 -0.06 -2.10 4.20
CA SER A 37 -0.15 -0.81 4.90
C SER A 37 -0.08 0.38 3.95
N ALA A 38 -0.84 1.43 4.26
CA ALA A 38 -0.65 2.76 3.72
C ALA A 38 0.13 3.61 4.72
N PHE A 39 1.34 4.01 4.33
CA PHE A 39 2.24 4.77 5.19
C PHE A 39 2.50 6.16 4.61
N ALA A 40 2.19 7.18 5.38
CA ALA A 40 2.44 8.58 5.06
C ALA A 40 3.89 8.92 5.45
N ALA A 41 4.74 9.11 4.45
CA ALA A 41 6.18 9.22 4.61
C ALA A 41 6.61 10.45 5.42
N GLU A 42 5.96 11.60 5.22
CA GLU A 42 6.36 12.85 5.85
C GLU A 42 5.91 12.91 7.31
N THR A 43 4.67 12.52 7.58
CA THR A 43 4.12 12.43 8.94
C THR A 43 4.57 11.19 9.72
N ARG A 44 5.16 10.20 9.03
CA ARG A 44 5.60 8.90 9.58
C ARG A 44 4.47 8.11 10.24
N LEU A 45 3.27 8.18 9.67
CA LEU A 45 2.08 7.53 10.19
C LEU A 45 1.65 6.38 9.28
N CYS A 46 1.28 5.25 9.90
CA CYS A 46 0.48 4.23 9.24
C CYS A 46 -0.98 4.70 9.27
N LEU A 47 -1.52 5.08 8.12
CA LEU A 47 -2.87 5.62 7.99
C LEU A 47 -3.92 4.51 8.04
N ALA A 48 -3.63 3.38 7.40
CA ALA A 48 -4.47 2.21 7.36
C ALA A 48 -3.62 0.95 7.13
N ALA A 49 -4.10 -0.19 7.64
CA ALA A 49 -3.54 -1.49 7.32
C ALA A 49 -4.65 -2.53 7.23
N VAL A 50 -4.55 -3.43 6.23
CA VAL A 50 -5.54 -4.49 5.99
C VAL A 50 -4.79 -5.79 5.75
N SER A 51 -5.21 -6.84 6.45
CA SER A 51 -4.79 -8.21 6.15
C SER A 51 -5.80 -8.86 5.20
N PRO A 52 -5.35 -9.69 4.24
CA PRO A 52 -6.26 -10.46 3.39
C PRO A 52 -7.15 -11.40 4.22
N ASP A 53 -8.41 -11.57 3.78
CA ASP A 53 -9.32 -12.57 4.30
C ASP A 53 -9.04 -13.97 3.68
N ASP A 54 -9.73 -15.00 4.16
CA ASP A 54 -9.62 -16.35 3.60
C ASP A 54 -10.01 -16.38 2.11
N GLY A 55 -9.06 -16.74 1.25
CA GLY A 55 -9.23 -16.80 -0.21
C GLY A 55 -8.94 -15.49 -0.94
N ASP A 56 -8.69 -14.40 -0.21
CA ASP A 56 -8.18 -13.15 -0.77
C ASP A 56 -6.65 -13.18 -0.90
N ASN A 57 -6.12 -12.20 -1.61
CA ASN A 57 -4.69 -12.02 -1.80
C ASN A 57 -4.27 -10.59 -1.45
N GLU A 58 -2.96 -10.36 -1.51
CA GLU A 58 -2.34 -9.07 -1.21
C GLU A 58 -2.85 -7.92 -2.10
N VAL A 59 -3.17 -8.19 -3.37
CA VAL A 59 -3.70 -7.17 -4.29
C VAL A 59 -5.09 -6.71 -3.86
N GLU A 60 -5.96 -7.63 -3.45
CA GLU A 60 -7.29 -7.26 -2.92
C GLU A 60 -7.17 -6.48 -1.60
N ALA A 61 -6.26 -6.89 -0.71
CA ALA A 61 -5.99 -6.15 0.52
C ALA A 61 -5.48 -4.72 0.24
N ALA A 62 -4.58 -4.54 -0.72
CA ALA A 62 -4.09 -3.22 -1.11
C ALA A 62 -5.18 -2.31 -1.69
N LEU A 63 -6.09 -2.86 -2.47
CA LEU A 63 -7.26 -2.11 -2.97
C LEU A 63 -8.20 -1.71 -1.83
N LYS A 64 -8.47 -2.61 -0.88
CA LYS A 64 -9.22 -2.28 0.34
C LYS A 64 -8.55 -1.14 1.13
N VAL A 65 -7.22 -1.14 1.25
CA VAL A 65 -6.48 -0.07 1.94
C VAL A 65 -6.74 1.30 1.29
N ILE A 66 -6.76 1.38 -0.03
CA ILE A 66 -7.02 2.63 -0.77
C ILE A 66 -8.42 3.16 -0.49
N GLU A 67 -9.42 2.29 -0.38
CA GLU A 67 -10.80 2.67 -0.09
C GLU A 67 -10.99 3.26 1.33
N LEU A 68 -10.05 3.00 2.24
CA LEU A 68 -10.12 3.47 3.63
C LEU A 68 -9.54 4.86 3.86
N ILE A 69 -8.82 5.43 2.88
CA ILE A 69 -8.08 6.69 3.04
C ILE A 69 -8.39 7.68 1.92
N ASP A 70 -8.43 8.97 2.26
CA ASP A 70 -8.57 10.03 1.26
C ASP A 70 -7.21 10.30 0.58
N LEU A 71 -7.14 10.02 -0.72
CA LEU A 71 -5.95 10.19 -1.54
C LEU A 71 -5.97 11.49 -2.36
N THR A 72 -6.98 12.34 -2.20
CA THR A 72 -7.19 13.52 -3.04
C THR A 72 -5.95 14.42 -3.07
N GLY A 73 -5.38 14.60 -4.26
CA GLY A 73 -4.19 15.42 -4.48
C GLY A 73 -2.90 14.84 -3.88
N ARG A 74 -2.94 13.63 -3.33
CA ARG A 74 -1.77 12.96 -2.73
C ARG A 74 -1.06 12.09 -3.74
N MET A 75 0.23 11.94 -3.52
CA MET A 75 1.05 11.08 -4.35
C MET A 75 1.14 9.71 -3.73
N VAL A 76 0.94 8.68 -4.54
CA VAL A 76 0.97 7.29 -4.11
C VAL A 76 2.12 6.57 -4.79
N THR A 77 2.89 5.86 -3.99
CA THR A 77 3.85 4.85 -4.46
C THR A 77 3.36 3.48 -3.98
N ALA A 78 3.71 2.43 -4.71
CA ALA A 78 3.40 1.08 -4.29
C ALA A 78 4.56 0.16 -4.64
N ASP A 79 4.55 -1.03 -4.04
CA ASP A 79 5.46 -2.10 -4.44
C ASP A 79 5.25 -2.53 -5.91
N ALA A 80 6.16 -3.39 -6.40
CA ALA A 80 6.08 -3.89 -7.76
C ALA A 80 4.88 -4.81 -8.01
N LEU A 81 4.36 -5.48 -6.99
CA LEU A 81 3.18 -6.37 -7.12
C LEU A 81 1.94 -5.57 -7.51
N HIS A 82 1.86 -4.31 -7.08
CA HIS A 82 0.74 -3.41 -7.33
C HIS A 82 0.87 -2.58 -8.62
N CYS A 83 1.93 -2.76 -9.42
CA CYS A 83 2.15 -2.06 -10.70
C CYS A 83 1.25 -2.56 -11.84
N HIS A 84 -0.07 -2.52 -11.68
CA HIS A 84 -1.04 -2.95 -12.68
C HIS A 84 -2.18 -1.93 -12.88
N LYS A 85 -2.84 -2.00 -14.04
CA LYS A 85 -3.89 -1.04 -14.45
C LYS A 85 -5.03 -0.88 -13.44
N ARG A 86 -5.45 -1.98 -12.79
CA ARG A 86 -6.51 -1.95 -11.76
C ARG A 86 -6.12 -1.07 -10.56
N MET A 87 -4.88 -1.14 -10.11
CA MET A 87 -4.36 -0.32 -9.00
C MET A 87 -4.28 1.14 -9.42
N ALA A 88 -3.66 1.41 -10.59
CA ALA A 88 -3.55 2.76 -11.12
C ALA A 88 -4.92 3.43 -11.24
N LYS A 89 -5.92 2.71 -11.75
CA LYS A 89 -7.30 3.18 -11.86
C LYS A 89 -7.91 3.48 -10.48
N ALA A 90 -7.77 2.57 -9.51
CA ALA A 90 -8.31 2.78 -8.16
C ALA A 90 -7.73 4.05 -7.51
N ILE A 91 -6.42 4.27 -7.63
CA ILE A 91 -5.77 5.46 -7.08
C ILE A 91 -6.24 6.74 -7.80
N THR A 92 -6.28 6.73 -9.13
CA THR A 92 -6.68 7.93 -9.89
C THR A 92 -8.16 8.25 -9.75
N ASP A 93 -9.02 7.24 -9.67
CA ASP A 93 -10.46 7.41 -9.42
C ASP A 93 -10.70 7.97 -8.00
N GLY A 94 -9.84 7.63 -7.04
CA GLY A 94 -9.81 8.20 -5.68
C GLY A 94 -9.14 9.58 -5.58
N GLY A 95 -8.81 10.22 -6.71
CA GLY A 95 -8.21 11.57 -6.74
C GLY A 95 -6.71 11.63 -6.43
N GLY A 96 -6.05 10.48 -6.30
CA GLY A 96 -4.61 10.37 -6.07
C GLY A 96 -3.79 10.37 -7.37
N ASN A 97 -2.49 10.65 -7.22
CA ASN A 97 -1.51 10.60 -8.30
C ASN A 97 -0.61 9.37 -8.11
N TYR A 98 -0.70 8.37 -8.99
CA TYR A 98 0.09 7.15 -8.86
C TYR A 98 1.41 7.25 -9.63
N LEU A 99 2.54 7.06 -8.93
CA LEU A 99 3.84 6.93 -9.56
C LEU A 99 4.09 5.47 -9.94
N LEU A 100 4.14 5.20 -11.24
CA LEU A 100 4.45 3.89 -11.81
C LEU A 100 5.73 4.00 -12.65
N ALA A 101 6.71 3.14 -12.38
CA ALA A 101 8.03 3.15 -13.01
C ALA A 101 8.46 1.73 -13.44
#